data_AF-A0A7C9MWU3-F1
#
_entry.id   AF-A0A7C9MWU3-F1
#
_cell.length_a   1.000
_cell.length_b   1.000
_cell.length_c   1.000
_cell.angle_alpha   90.00
_cell.angle_beta   90.00
_cell.angle_gamma   90.00
#
_symmetry.space_group_name_H-M   'P 1'
#
loop_
_entity.id
_entity.type
_entity.pdbx_description
1 polymer ?
#
loop_
_entity_poly.entity_id
_entity_poly.type
_entity_poly.pdbx_seq_one_letter_code
_entity_poly.pdbx_strand_id
1 'polypeptide(L)'
;MPALPEILGCYQSHKREKMGGKGSKGREFTQRIDWLALRLDPDRILTFPLDEKHLPLPLQKIVAADEFLLHYLPAPLLFTERLAPAAVVLVRLLRDVGPGLDHKTLPAAEQALFVVVLTALAVAGLPDTGNEALKVLSTAGGGMAAQAQAISINAFGISLRKRGDFDAAAAFYRKALELAPTDERLMFNLARALYEKGDAPACSQLLEQALAAAPDFAEAKAFLRWLKRRTPVPGDDDFPDITI
;
A
#
# COMPACT_ATOMS: atom_id res chain seq x y z
N MET A 1 23.47 1.76 11.51
CA MET A 1 22.57 2.87 11.90
C MET A 1 21.14 2.39 11.71
N PRO A 2 20.21 2.68 12.63
CA PRO A 2 18.80 2.33 12.44
C PRO A 2 18.25 3.01 11.18
N ALA A 3 17.40 2.30 10.43
CA ALA A 3 16.76 2.83 9.24
C ALA A 3 15.75 3.91 9.63
N LEU A 4 15.58 4.91 8.77
CA LEU A 4 14.54 5.92 8.95
C LEU A 4 13.16 5.29 8.75
N PRO A 5 12.15 5.68 9.55
CA PRO A 5 10.78 5.30 9.28
C PRO A 5 10.35 5.71 7.88
N GLU A 6 9.55 4.87 7.23
CA GLU A 6 9.04 5.11 5.88
C GLU A 6 7.52 5.12 5.88
N ILE A 7 6.93 6.18 5.33
CA ILE A 7 5.47 6.28 5.20
C ILE A 7 5.00 5.35 4.08
N LEU A 8 4.23 4.32 4.45
CA LEU A 8 3.65 3.35 3.51
C LEU A 8 2.29 3.80 2.93
N GLY A 9 1.72 4.87 3.47
CA GLY A 9 0.42 5.42 3.09
C GLY A 9 -0.72 4.97 4.01
N CYS A 10 -1.96 5.09 3.53
CA CYS A 10 -3.16 4.77 4.30
C CYS A 10 -3.74 3.39 3.96
N TYR A 11 -4.36 2.75 4.96
CA TYR A 11 -4.88 1.39 4.92
C TYR A 11 -6.20 1.27 5.67
N GLN A 12 -6.93 0.19 5.46
CA GLN A 12 -8.20 -0.13 6.10
C GLN A 12 -8.18 -1.52 6.68
N SER A 13 -8.72 -1.69 7.88
CA SER A 13 -8.97 -3.00 8.49
C SER A 13 -10.43 -3.13 8.87
N HIS A 14 -10.91 -4.37 8.96
CA HIS A 14 -12.24 -4.69 9.46
C HIS A 14 -12.15 -5.47 10.77
N LYS A 15 -12.78 -4.96 11.83
CA LYS A 15 -12.93 -5.68 13.09
C LYS A 15 -14.36 -6.21 13.18
N ARG A 16 -14.52 -7.54 13.26
CA ARG A 16 -15.82 -8.15 13.55
C ARG A 16 -16.00 -8.25 15.05
N GLU A 17 -17.08 -7.68 15.56
CA GLU A 17 -17.47 -7.82 16.96
C GLU A 17 -18.83 -8.53 17.04
N LYS A 18 -18.91 -9.53 17.92
CA LYS A 18 -20.17 -10.17 18.29
C LYS A 18 -20.64 -9.58 19.61
N MET A 19 -21.75 -8.86 19.57
CA MET A 19 -22.38 -8.35 20.79
C MET A 19 -23.57 -9.25 21.13
N GLY A 20 -23.45 -10.01 22.22
CA GLY A 20 -24.51 -10.86 22.76
C GLY A 20 -24.06 -11.54 24.05
N GLY A 21 -24.73 -11.23 25.16
CA GLY A 21 -24.60 -12.01 26.40
C GLY A 21 -25.14 -13.42 26.21
N LYS A 22 -24.74 -14.36 27.09
CA LYS A 22 -25.22 -15.76 27.11
C LYS A 22 -26.76 -15.78 26.95
N GLY A 23 -27.25 -16.12 25.75
CA GLY A 23 -28.67 -16.32 25.48
C GLY A 23 -29.32 -15.47 24.39
N SER A 24 -28.67 -14.46 23.80
CA SER A 24 -29.23 -13.70 22.66
C SER A 24 -28.56 -14.07 21.32
N LYS A 25 -29.34 -14.05 20.21
CA LYS A 25 -28.78 -14.12 18.85
C LYS A 25 -27.94 -12.86 18.63
N GLY A 26 -26.65 -12.94 18.92
CA GLY A 26 -25.73 -11.81 18.86
C GLY A 26 -25.72 -11.19 17.46
N ARG A 27 -25.84 -9.87 17.41
CA ARG A 27 -25.63 -9.12 16.15
C ARG A 27 -24.13 -9.03 15.92
N GLU A 28 -23.71 -9.42 14.72
CA GLU A 28 -22.33 -9.29 14.27
C GLU A 28 -22.19 -7.92 13.59
N PHE A 29 -21.37 -7.03 14.16
CA PHE A 29 -21.08 -5.73 13.58
C PHE A 29 -19.65 -5.71 13.08
N THR A 30 -19.44 -5.20 11.87
CA THR A 30 -18.10 -5.02 11.29
C THR A 30 -17.75 -3.54 11.36
N GLN A 31 -16.81 -3.18 12.23
CA GLN A 31 -16.28 -1.83 12.29
C GLN A 31 -15.11 -1.70 11.30
N ARG A 32 -15.19 -0.72 10.39
CA ARG A 32 -14.07 -0.32 9.55
C ARG A 32 -13.20 0.67 10.32
N ILE A 33 -11.88 0.48 10.27
CA ILE A 33 -10.91 1.41 10.84
C ILE A 33 -9.93 1.76 9.74
N ASP A 34 -9.70 3.06 9.56
CA ASP A 34 -8.76 3.61 8.60
C ASP A 34 -7.45 3.95 9.34
N TRP A 35 -6.31 3.72 8.70
CA TRP A 35 -4.99 3.79 9.33
C TRP A 35 -3.99 4.54 8.45
N LEU A 36 -3.08 5.30 9.05
CA LEU A 36 -1.79 5.65 8.46
C LEU A 36 -0.75 4.63 8.94
N ALA A 37 0.05 4.09 8.01
CA ALA A 37 1.09 3.11 8.33
C ALA A 37 2.49 3.63 7.99
N LEU A 38 3.43 3.40 8.89
CA LEU A 38 4.85 3.68 8.72
C LEU A 38 5.66 2.40 8.99
N ARG A 39 6.56 2.04 8.08
CA ARG A 39 7.52 0.97 8.29
C ARG A 39 8.65 1.47 9.18
N LEU A 40 8.93 0.78 10.27
CA LEU A 40 10.07 1.07 11.15
C LEU A 40 11.31 0.28 10.71
N ASP A 41 11.10 -0.98 10.34
CA ASP A 41 12.10 -1.94 9.85
C ASP A 41 11.38 -3.06 9.07
N PRO A 42 12.09 -4.08 8.52
CA PRO A 42 11.45 -5.13 7.72
C PRO A 42 10.32 -5.90 8.41
N ASP A 43 10.33 -5.98 9.75
CA ASP A 43 9.42 -6.82 10.52
C ASP A 43 8.33 -6.02 11.24
N ARG A 44 8.52 -4.71 11.44
CA ARG A 44 7.65 -3.87 12.26
C ARG A 44 7.03 -2.71 11.49
N ILE A 45 5.69 -2.68 11.49
CA ILE A 45 4.87 -1.59 10.95
C ILE A 45 4.20 -0.86 12.12
N LEU A 46 4.37 0.45 12.18
CA LEU A 46 3.68 1.33 13.12
C LEU A 46 2.41 1.88 12.45
N THR A 47 1.26 1.67 13.08
CA THR A 47 -0.04 2.12 12.57
C THR A 47 -0.67 3.13 13.50
N PHE A 48 -1.26 4.18 12.91
CA PHE A 48 -2.03 5.22 13.59
C PHE A 48 -3.46 5.23 13.03
N PRO A 49 -4.52 5.14 13.85
CA PRO A 49 -5.88 5.22 13.36
C PRO A 49 -6.18 6.64 12.91
N LEU A 50 -7.01 6.76 11.88
CA LEU A 50 -7.49 8.03 11.36
C LEU A 50 -8.82 8.42 12.02
N ASP A 51 -9.02 9.72 12.26
CA ASP A 51 -10.30 10.26 12.68
C ASP A 51 -11.30 10.41 11.50
N GLU A 52 -12.48 10.97 11.78
CA GLU A 52 -13.52 11.22 10.77
C GLU A 52 -13.10 12.21 9.67
N LYS A 53 -12.03 12.98 9.90
CA LYS A 53 -11.43 13.91 8.94
C LYS A 53 -10.23 13.30 8.22
N HIS A 54 -9.99 12.00 8.41
CA HIS A 54 -8.85 11.23 7.91
C HIS A 54 -7.49 11.74 8.42
N LEU A 55 -7.46 12.35 9.61
CA LEU A 55 -6.23 12.81 10.25
C LEU A 55 -5.72 11.75 11.23
N PRO A 56 -4.41 11.48 11.26
CA PRO A 56 -3.86 10.46 12.14
C PRO A 56 -3.92 10.91 13.60
N LEU A 57 -4.46 10.04 14.45
CA LEU A 57 -4.48 10.22 15.89
C LEU A 57 -3.16 9.75 16.50
N PRO A 58 -2.69 10.33 17.62
CA PRO A 58 -1.44 9.94 18.28
C PRO A 58 -1.53 8.59 19.01
N LEU A 59 -2.56 7.78 18.75
CA LEU A 59 -2.68 6.42 19.23
C LEU A 59 -1.91 5.49 18.29
N GLN A 60 -0.94 4.74 18.80
CA GLN A 60 -0.09 3.88 17.97
C GLN A 60 -0.22 2.39 18.33
N LYS A 61 -0.08 1.56 17.31
CA LYS A 61 0.07 0.11 17.44
C LYS A 61 1.20 -0.38 16.54
N ILE A 62 2.06 -1.26 17.06
CA ILE A 62 3.04 -1.97 16.24
C ILE A 62 2.39 -3.29 15.79
N VAL A 63 2.50 -3.57 14.49
CA VAL A 63 2.00 -4.78 13.83
C VAL A 63 3.16 -5.45 13.10
N ALA A 64 3.21 -6.78 13.14
CA ALA A 64 4.20 -7.51 12.35
C ALA A 64 3.92 -7.33 10.85
N ALA A 65 4.97 -7.26 10.03
CA ALA A 65 4.83 -6.95 8.61
C ALA A 65 3.97 -7.98 7.85
N ASP A 66 4.07 -9.26 8.19
CA ASP A 66 3.26 -10.34 7.64
C ASP A 66 1.78 -10.23 8.05
N GLU A 67 1.48 -9.97 9.33
CA GLU A 67 0.13 -9.71 9.81
C GLU A 67 -0.49 -8.48 9.16
N PHE A 68 0.31 -7.42 8.98
CA PHE A 68 -0.13 -6.19 8.33
C PHE A 68 -0.60 -6.47 6.90
N LEU A 69 0.20 -7.22 6.13
CA LEU A 69 -0.13 -7.62 4.76
C LEU A 69 -1.34 -8.57 4.68
N LEU A 70 -1.75 -9.23 5.77
CA LEU A 70 -2.92 -10.11 5.79
C LEU A 70 -4.22 -9.36 6.17
N HIS A 71 -4.12 -8.33 7.00
CA HIS A 71 -5.28 -7.72 7.65
C HIS A 71 -5.56 -6.27 7.27
N TYR A 72 -4.63 -5.61 6.58
CA TYR A 72 -4.72 -4.19 6.23
C TYR A 72 -4.78 -4.02 4.70
N LEU A 73 -5.90 -3.49 4.23
CA LEU A 73 -6.17 -3.23 2.82
C LEU A 73 -5.68 -1.82 2.45
N PRO A 74 -4.85 -1.64 1.41
CA PRO A 74 -4.44 -0.32 0.95
C PRO A 74 -5.63 0.60 0.59
N ALA A 75 -5.59 1.85 1.06
CA ALA A 75 -6.57 2.90 0.80
C ALA A 75 -5.89 4.21 0.34
N PRO A 76 -5.40 4.25 -0.91
CA PRO A 76 -4.56 5.34 -1.41
C PRO A 76 -5.24 6.71 -1.37
N LEU A 77 -6.54 6.78 -1.67
CA LEU A 77 -7.29 8.04 -1.68
C LEU A 77 -7.26 8.76 -0.33
N LEU A 78 -7.28 8.01 0.78
CA LEU A 78 -7.21 8.58 2.13
C LEU A 78 -5.88 9.32 2.36
N PHE A 79 -4.79 8.83 1.75
CA PHE A 79 -3.49 9.48 1.86
C PHE A 79 -3.39 10.67 0.89
N THR A 80 -3.76 10.47 -0.38
CA THR A 80 -3.57 11.47 -1.44
C THR A 80 -4.41 12.72 -1.26
N GLU A 81 -5.61 12.61 -0.70
CA GLU A 81 -6.52 13.75 -0.53
C GLU A 81 -6.14 14.69 0.61
N ARG A 82 -5.46 14.19 1.65
CA ARG A 82 -5.22 14.96 2.89
C ARG A 82 -3.78 14.97 3.36
N LEU A 83 -3.14 13.81 3.42
CA LEU A 83 -1.82 13.67 4.06
C LEU A 83 -0.67 13.94 3.08
N ALA A 84 -0.82 13.60 1.80
CA ALA A 84 0.20 13.91 0.80
C ALA A 84 0.41 15.43 0.63
N PRO A 85 -0.64 16.28 0.50
CA PRO A 85 -0.46 17.73 0.46
C PRO A 85 0.18 18.29 1.74
N ALA A 86 -0.24 17.78 2.91
CA ALA A 86 0.35 18.19 4.19
C ALA A 86 1.84 17.84 4.29
N ALA A 87 2.26 16.67 3.77
CA ALA A 87 3.67 16.28 3.71
C ALA A 87 4.50 17.26 2.86
N VAL A 88 3.98 17.69 1.70
CA VAL A 88 4.65 18.68 0.84
C VAL A 88 4.82 20.02 1.56
N VAL A 89 3.78 20.49 2.25
CA VAL A 89 3.83 21.74 3.03
C VAL A 89 4.84 21.63 4.17
N LEU A 90 4.84 20.53 4.93
CA LEU A 90 5.78 20.30 6.01
C LEU A 90 7.23 20.27 5.50
N VAL A 91 7.51 19.60 4.37
CA VAL A 91 8.86 19.57 3.78
C VAL A 91 9.33 20.98 3.47
N ARG A 92 8.46 21.82 2.91
CA ARG A 92 8.79 23.23 2.64
C ARG A 92 9.05 24.00 3.93
N LEU A 93 8.14 23.92 4.90
CA LEU A 93 8.27 24.65 6.17
C LEU A 93 9.52 24.25 6.96
N LEU A 94 9.86 22.96 7.00
CA LEU A 94 11.05 22.47 7.69
C LEU A 94 12.35 22.90 7.00
N ARG A 95 12.33 23.11 5.68
CA ARG A 95 13.48 23.69 4.94
C ARG A 95 13.61 25.19 5.18
N ASP A 96 12.49 25.91 5.21
CA ASP A 96 12.47 27.37 5.33
C ASP A 96 12.71 27.86 6.77
N VAL A 97 12.05 27.22 7.75
CA VAL A 97 12.08 27.59 9.18
C VAL A 97 13.13 26.80 9.97
N GLY A 98 13.44 25.58 9.53
CA GLY A 98 14.39 24.70 10.20
C GLY A 98 13.77 23.86 11.35
N PRO A 99 14.61 23.18 12.15
CA PRO A 99 14.17 22.20 13.14
C PRO A 99 13.38 22.78 14.33
N GLY A 100 13.39 24.11 14.50
CA GLY A 100 12.64 24.83 15.55
C GLY A 100 11.18 25.13 15.21
N LEU A 101 10.64 24.55 14.14
CA LEU A 101 9.25 24.74 13.72
C LEU A 101 8.27 24.41 14.87
N ASP A 102 7.51 25.42 15.33
CA ASP A 102 6.46 25.21 16.33
C ASP A 102 5.23 24.57 15.69
N HIS A 103 5.16 23.25 15.82
CA HIS A 103 4.09 22.45 15.26
C HIS A 103 2.70 22.76 15.81
N LYS A 104 2.57 23.43 16.96
CA LYS A 104 1.27 23.80 17.55
C LYS A 104 0.55 24.89 16.77
N THR A 105 1.27 25.60 15.92
CA THR A 105 0.75 26.68 15.07
C THR A 105 0.39 26.23 13.66
N LEU A 106 0.70 24.97 13.33
CA LEU A 106 0.43 24.40 12.01
C LEU A 106 -1.07 24.15 11.83
N PRO A 107 -1.58 24.14 10.58
CA PRO A 107 -2.92 23.65 10.32
C PRO A 107 -3.05 22.18 10.71
N ALA A 108 -4.29 21.73 10.93
CA ALA A 108 -4.57 20.46 11.59
C ALA A 108 -3.93 19.23 10.91
N ALA A 109 -3.86 19.20 9.57
CA ALA A 109 -3.31 18.06 8.83
C ALA A 109 -1.79 17.98 8.97
N GLU A 110 -1.10 19.10 8.81
CA GLU A 110 0.35 19.25 9.00
C GLU A 110 0.73 18.96 10.44
N GLN A 111 -0.02 19.50 11.41
CA GLN A 111 0.21 19.23 12.83
C GLN A 111 0.07 17.73 13.14
N ALA A 112 -1.04 17.10 12.73
CA ALA A 112 -1.30 15.69 12.99
C ALA A 112 -0.22 14.80 12.36
N LEU A 113 0.10 15.03 11.08
CA LEU A 113 1.13 14.27 10.37
C LEU A 113 2.51 14.46 10.99
N PHE A 114 2.88 15.69 11.35
CA PHE A 114 4.18 15.96 11.96
C PHE A 114 4.33 15.26 13.31
N VAL A 115 3.30 15.30 14.16
CA VAL A 115 3.30 14.62 15.47
C VAL A 115 3.50 13.12 15.33
N VAL A 116 2.82 12.45 14.40
CA VAL A 116 2.98 11.00 14.22
C VAL A 116 4.33 10.62 13.59
N VAL A 117 4.92 11.49 12.76
CA VAL A 117 6.30 11.30 12.25
C VAL A 117 7.32 11.42 13.38
N LEU A 118 7.20 12.42 14.26
CA LEU A 118 8.06 12.54 15.44
C LEU A 118 7.90 11.33 16.36
N THR A 119 6.67 10.85 16.54
CA THR A 119 6.37 9.63 17.31
C THR A 119 7.05 8.40 16.68
N ALA A 120 6.99 8.25 15.37
CA ALA A 120 7.63 7.13 14.68
C ALA A 120 9.17 7.15 14.82
N LEU A 121 9.78 8.34 14.77
CA LEU A 121 11.21 8.52 15.03
C LEU A 121 11.58 8.10 16.45
N ALA A 122 10.82 8.56 17.46
CA ALA A 122 11.03 8.17 18.85
C ALA A 122 10.92 6.66 19.05
N VAL A 123 9.90 6.02 18.45
CA VAL A 123 9.71 4.56 18.51
C VAL A 123 10.86 3.80 17.82
N ALA A 124 11.43 4.37 16.75
CA ALA A 124 12.60 3.80 16.08
C ALA A 124 13.93 4.03 16.83
N GLY A 125 13.91 4.75 17.96
CA GLY A 125 15.12 5.11 18.71
C GLY A 125 15.98 6.17 18.00
N LEU A 126 15.37 6.97 17.14
CA LEU A 126 16.00 8.08 16.43
C LEU A 126 15.66 9.42 17.09
N PRO A 127 16.47 10.47 16.89
CA PRO A 127 16.12 11.81 17.33
C PRO A 127 14.80 12.28 16.70
N ASP A 128 13.79 12.56 17.51
CA ASP A 128 12.48 13.09 17.12
C ASP A 128 12.56 14.59 16.86
N THR A 129 13.40 14.97 15.90
CA THR A 129 13.66 16.37 15.54
C THR A 129 13.07 16.72 14.18
N GLY A 130 12.85 18.02 13.93
CA GLY A 130 12.42 18.50 12.62
C GLY A 130 13.38 18.11 11.47
N ASN A 131 14.67 17.94 11.76
CA ASN A 131 15.65 17.50 10.76
C ASN A 131 15.44 16.04 10.34
N GLU A 132 15.20 15.13 11.29
CA GLU A 132 14.91 13.74 10.97
C GLU A 132 13.51 13.60 10.34
N ALA A 133 12.54 14.37 10.84
CA ALA A 133 11.21 14.43 10.26
C ALA A 133 11.24 14.89 8.79
N LEU A 134 12.09 15.88 8.46
CA LEU A 134 12.28 16.34 7.08
C LEU A 134 12.78 15.21 6.17
N LYS A 135 13.67 14.33 6.66
CA LYS A 135 14.16 13.19 5.88
C LYS A 135 13.03 12.18 5.63
N VAL A 136 12.27 11.81 6.66
CA VAL A 136 11.10 10.92 6.56
C VAL A 136 10.03 11.49 5.62
N LEU A 137 9.74 12.78 5.72
CA LEU A 137 8.72 13.43 4.89
C LEU A 137 9.17 13.66 3.45
N SER A 138 10.47 13.84 3.22
CA SER A 138 11.01 14.01 1.86
C SER A 138 10.86 12.75 1.01
N THR A 139 10.87 11.56 1.62
CA THR A 139 10.56 10.31 0.90
C THR A 139 9.06 10.13 0.67
N ALA A 140 8.20 10.87 1.36
CA ALA A 140 6.76 10.85 1.15
C ALA A 140 6.26 11.93 0.16
N GLY A 141 6.89 13.11 0.13
CA GLY A 141 6.39 14.31 -0.56
C GLY A 141 6.71 14.47 -2.05
N GLY A 142 7.31 13.47 -2.71
CA GLY A 142 7.87 13.63 -4.07
C GLY A 142 7.42 12.62 -5.12
N GLY A 143 6.25 11.99 -4.97
CA GLY A 143 5.83 10.86 -5.83
C GLY A 143 6.42 9.51 -5.42
N MET A 144 7.41 9.51 -4.53
CA MET A 144 7.93 8.31 -3.88
C MET A 144 6.91 7.62 -2.97
N ALA A 145 5.97 8.36 -2.35
CA ALA A 145 4.83 7.75 -1.65
C ALA A 145 3.92 6.98 -2.60
N ALA A 146 3.70 7.47 -3.83
CA ALA A 146 2.90 6.76 -4.82
C ALA A 146 3.60 5.47 -5.28
N GLN A 147 4.92 5.49 -5.45
CA GLN A 147 5.72 4.29 -5.76
C GLN A 147 5.74 3.29 -4.60
N ALA A 148 6.02 3.74 -3.36
CA ALA A 148 5.98 2.87 -2.18
C ALA A 148 4.59 2.25 -1.98
N GLN A 149 3.54 3.02 -2.24
CA GLN A 149 2.17 2.54 -2.17
C GLN A 149 1.82 1.58 -3.32
N ALA A 150 2.28 1.82 -4.54
CA ALA A 150 2.14 0.89 -5.66
C ALA A 150 2.83 -0.45 -5.35
N ILE A 151 4.03 -0.43 -4.77
CA ILE A 151 4.76 -1.62 -4.32
C ILE A 151 3.96 -2.38 -3.26
N SER A 152 3.41 -1.69 -2.26
CA SER A 152 2.62 -2.35 -1.21
C SER A 152 1.31 -2.92 -1.75
N ILE A 153 0.63 -2.22 -2.66
CA ILE A 153 -0.57 -2.72 -3.33
C ILE A 153 -0.25 -3.95 -4.18
N ASN A 154 0.90 -3.95 -4.89
CA ASN A 154 1.38 -5.09 -5.68
C ASN A 154 1.60 -6.33 -4.81
N ALA A 155 2.32 -6.18 -3.70
CA ALA A 155 2.58 -7.26 -2.76
C ALA A 155 1.27 -7.88 -2.21
N PHE A 156 0.29 -7.03 -1.92
CA PHE A 156 -1.03 -7.49 -1.50
C PHE A 156 -1.79 -8.22 -2.61
N GLY A 157 -1.75 -7.70 -3.84
CA GLY A 157 -2.30 -8.37 -5.02
C GLY A 157 -1.70 -9.76 -5.24
N ILE A 158 -0.38 -9.90 -5.05
CA ILE A 158 0.32 -11.20 -5.13
C ILE A 158 -0.20 -12.16 -4.04
N SER A 159 -0.39 -11.65 -2.82
CA SER A 159 -0.91 -12.44 -1.69
C SER A 159 -2.33 -12.96 -1.96
N LEU A 160 -3.22 -12.09 -2.44
CA LEU A 160 -4.60 -12.45 -2.82
C LEU A 160 -4.62 -13.49 -3.94
N ARG A 161 -3.82 -13.27 -4.98
CA ARG A 161 -3.72 -14.19 -6.11
C ARG A 161 -3.26 -15.58 -5.66
N LYS A 162 -2.24 -15.66 -4.80
CA LYS A 162 -1.77 -16.93 -4.21
C LYS A 162 -2.83 -17.64 -3.36
N ARG A 163 -3.83 -16.92 -2.83
CA ARG A 163 -4.98 -17.49 -2.10
C ARG A 163 -6.15 -17.91 -3.01
N GLY A 164 -6.07 -17.63 -4.31
CA GLY A 164 -7.17 -17.87 -5.25
C GLY A 164 -8.20 -16.74 -5.35
N ASP A 165 -8.00 -15.63 -4.63
CA ASP A 165 -8.90 -14.45 -4.68
C ASP A 165 -8.60 -13.56 -5.90
N PHE A 166 -8.75 -14.12 -7.10
CA PHE A 166 -8.30 -13.48 -8.35
C PHE A 166 -9.01 -12.15 -8.65
N ASP A 167 -10.30 -12.03 -8.34
CA ASP A 167 -11.05 -10.78 -8.51
C ASP A 167 -10.50 -9.65 -7.64
N ALA A 168 -10.22 -9.96 -6.37
CA ALA A 168 -9.64 -9.00 -5.45
C ALA A 168 -8.21 -8.64 -5.90
N ALA A 169 -7.39 -9.63 -6.26
CA ALA A 169 -6.04 -9.40 -6.77
C ALA A 169 -6.05 -8.45 -7.98
N ALA A 170 -6.91 -8.71 -8.96
CA ALA A 170 -7.05 -7.87 -10.14
C ALA A 170 -7.48 -6.43 -9.81
N ALA A 171 -8.39 -6.26 -8.84
CA ALA A 171 -8.79 -4.92 -8.38
C ALA A 171 -7.60 -4.16 -7.74
N PHE A 172 -6.77 -4.83 -6.93
CA PHE A 172 -5.59 -4.19 -6.34
C PHE A 172 -4.51 -3.89 -7.39
N TYR A 173 -4.20 -4.79 -8.32
CA TYR A 173 -3.24 -4.46 -9.38
C TYR A 173 -3.66 -3.28 -10.24
N ARG A 174 -4.96 -3.12 -10.55
CA ARG A 174 -5.48 -1.94 -11.24
C ARG A 174 -5.23 -0.65 -10.44
N LYS A 175 -5.46 -0.67 -9.13
CA LYS A 175 -5.12 0.46 -8.25
C LYS A 175 -3.62 0.76 -8.22
N ALA A 176 -2.76 -0.27 -8.23
CA ALA A 176 -1.32 -0.05 -8.32
C ALA A 176 -0.94 0.60 -9.67
N LEU A 177 -1.58 0.19 -10.77
CA LEU A 177 -1.40 0.78 -12.09
C LEU A 177 -1.93 2.22 -12.18
N GLU A 178 -2.95 2.60 -11.40
CA GLU A 178 -3.35 4.02 -11.30
C GLU A 178 -2.21 4.90 -10.74
N LEU A 179 -1.38 4.33 -9.85
CA LEU A 179 -0.22 5.01 -9.26
C LEU A 179 1.04 4.91 -10.12
N ALA A 180 1.20 3.79 -10.85
CA ALA A 180 2.34 3.53 -11.74
C ALA A 180 1.85 3.01 -13.11
N PRO A 181 1.31 3.88 -13.99
CA PRO A 181 0.61 3.46 -15.20
C PRO A 181 1.45 2.73 -16.25
N THR A 182 2.78 2.87 -16.17
CA THR A 182 3.73 2.28 -17.13
C THR A 182 4.54 1.13 -16.55
N ASP A 183 4.21 0.66 -15.34
CA ASP A 183 4.94 -0.44 -14.69
C ASP A 183 4.57 -1.79 -15.34
N GLU A 184 5.52 -2.34 -16.10
CA GLU A 184 5.35 -3.59 -16.84
C GLU A 184 5.11 -4.78 -15.91
N ARG A 185 5.70 -4.78 -14.70
CA ARG A 185 5.57 -5.87 -13.73
C ARG A 185 4.18 -5.90 -13.13
N LEU A 186 3.58 -4.74 -12.86
CA LEU A 186 2.18 -4.64 -12.45
C LEU A 186 1.23 -5.13 -13.55
N MET A 187 1.48 -4.74 -14.81
CA MET A 187 0.70 -5.24 -15.95
C MET A 187 0.77 -6.77 -16.06
N PHE A 188 1.98 -7.34 -15.93
CA PHE A 188 2.16 -8.80 -15.94
C PHE A 188 1.45 -9.49 -14.78
N ASN A 189 1.57 -8.96 -13.56
CA ASN A 189 0.92 -9.54 -12.39
C ASN A 189 -0.61 -9.52 -12.51
N LEU A 190 -1.17 -8.44 -13.06
CA LEU A 190 -2.59 -8.36 -13.41
C LEU A 190 -2.96 -9.39 -14.49
N ALA A 191 -2.17 -9.52 -15.55
CA ALA A 191 -2.39 -10.49 -16.61
C ALA A 191 -2.45 -11.93 -16.07
N ARG A 192 -1.52 -12.26 -15.17
CA ARG A 192 -1.46 -13.55 -14.49
C ARG A 192 -2.69 -13.83 -13.62
N ALA A 193 -3.13 -12.87 -12.83
CA ALA A 193 -4.37 -13.01 -12.06
C ALA A 193 -5.61 -13.20 -12.95
N LEU A 194 -5.68 -12.50 -14.09
CA LEU A 194 -6.79 -12.66 -15.05
C LEU A 194 -6.76 -14.01 -15.75
N TYR A 195 -5.58 -14.52 -16.09
CA TYR A 195 -5.43 -15.87 -16.61
C TYR A 195 -5.92 -16.94 -15.63
N GLU A 196 -5.48 -16.87 -14.36
CA GLU A 196 -5.88 -17.81 -13.31
C GLU A 196 -7.38 -17.71 -13.00
N LYS A 197 -8.01 -16.54 -13.23
CA LYS A 197 -9.47 -16.36 -13.21
C LYS A 197 -10.19 -17.00 -14.42
N GLY A 198 -9.47 -17.33 -15.49
CA GLY A 198 -10.01 -17.87 -16.74
C GLY A 198 -10.23 -16.83 -17.86
N ASP A 199 -9.79 -15.59 -17.68
CA ASP A 199 -9.87 -14.52 -18.69
C ASP A 199 -8.59 -14.42 -19.51
N ALA A 200 -8.37 -15.43 -20.36
CA ALA A 200 -7.24 -15.49 -21.29
C ALA A 200 -7.18 -14.31 -22.29
N PRO A 201 -8.30 -13.81 -22.85
CA PRO A 201 -8.29 -12.63 -23.72
C PRO A 201 -7.73 -11.38 -23.02
N ALA A 202 -8.19 -11.06 -21.80
CA ALA A 202 -7.69 -9.91 -21.06
C ALA A 202 -6.23 -10.07 -20.63
N CYS A 203 -5.81 -11.29 -20.27
CA CYS A 203 -4.41 -11.63 -20.03
C CYS A 203 -3.52 -11.28 -21.25
N SER A 204 -3.91 -11.73 -22.45
CA SER A 204 -3.13 -11.46 -23.67
C SER A 204 -2.95 -9.97 -23.93
N GLN A 205 -4.01 -9.18 -23.76
CA GLN A 205 -3.96 -7.72 -23.97
C GLN A 205 -2.97 -7.04 -23.01
N LEU A 206 -2.97 -7.43 -21.73
CA LEU A 206 -2.06 -6.86 -20.75
C LEU A 206 -0.60 -7.29 -20.97
N LEU A 207 -0.36 -8.53 -21.40
CA LEU A 207 0.99 -8.97 -21.76
C LEU A 207 1.53 -8.18 -22.96
N GLU A 208 0.68 -7.85 -23.93
CA GLU A 208 1.04 -7.01 -25.07
C GLU A 208 1.32 -5.56 -24.63
N GLN A 209 0.56 -5.02 -23.68
CA GLN A 209 0.83 -3.70 -23.08
C GLN A 209 2.16 -3.70 -22.29
N ALA A 210 2.42 -4.74 -21.50
CA ALA A 210 3.67 -4.89 -20.75
C ALA A 210 4.88 -4.93 -21.70
N LEU A 211 4.75 -5.62 -22.85
CA LEU A 211 5.79 -5.66 -23.88
C LEU A 211 5.92 -4.36 -24.67
N ALA A 212 4.86 -3.59 -24.81
CA ALA A 212 4.94 -2.25 -25.40
C ALA A 212 5.70 -1.28 -24.47
N ALA A 213 5.53 -1.40 -23.15
CA ALA A 213 6.26 -0.63 -22.15
C ALA A 213 7.73 -1.10 -22.01
N ALA A 214 7.95 -2.42 -21.99
CA ALA A 214 9.26 -3.05 -21.85
C ALA A 214 9.44 -4.17 -22.89
N PRO A 215 9.94 -3.85 -24.09
CA PRO A 215 10.11 -4.82 -25.17
C PRO A 215 11.00 -6.01 -24.84
N ASP A 216 11.85 -5.93 -23.80
CA ASP A 216 12.76 -7.00 -23.39
C ASP A 216 12.26 -7.84 -22.20
N PHE A 217 11.02 -7.64 -21.77
CA PHE A 217 10.44 -8.38 -20.66
C PHE A 217 10.23 -9.87 -21.00
N ALA A 218 11.20 -10.71 -20.61
CA ALA A 218 11.31 -12.09 -21.05
C ALA A 218 10.13 -12.96 -20.58
N GLU A 219 9.67 -12.73 -19.36
CA GLU A 219 8.55 -13.41 -18.70
C GLU A 219 7.25 -13.14 -19.47
N ALA A 220 6.99 -11.89 -19.83
CA ALA A 220 5.82 -11.53 -20.63
C ALA A 220 5.87 -12.14 -22.04
N LYS A 221 7.05 -12.16 -22.70
CA LYS A 221 7.23 -12.84 -24.00
C LYS A 221 6.95 -14.34 -23.90
N ALA A 222 7.49 -14.99 -22.86
CA ALA A 222 7.34 -16.42 -22.64
C ALA A 222 5.87 -16.77 -22.41
N PHE A 223 5.18 -15.99 -21.57
CA PHE A 223 3.78 -16.23 -21.25
C PHE A 223 2.87 -16.00 -22.46
N LEU A 224 3.07 -14.90 -23.21
CA LEU A 224 2.28 -14.62 -24.41
C LEU A 224 2.49 -15.70 -25.50
N ARG A 225 3.74 -16.16 -25.68
CA ARG A 225 4.05 -17.26 -26.59
C ARG A 225 3.37 -18.55 -26.17
N TRP A 226 3.39 -18.87 -24.87
CA TRP A 226 2.71 -20.04 -24.34
C TRP A 226 1.19 -19.96 -24.56
N LEU A 227 0.57 -18.80 -24.27
CA LEU A 227 -0.85 -18.57 -24.46
C LEU A 227 -1.28 -18.69 -25.92
N LYS A 228 -0.48 -18.19 -26.87
CA LYS A 228 -0.75 -18.29 -28.32
C LYS A 228 -0.64 -19.71 -28.87
N ARG A 229 0.11 -20.59 -28.20
CA ARG A 229 0.29 -22.00 -28.62
C ARG A 229 -0.80 -22.93 -28.08
N ARG A 230 -1.60 -22.48 -27.11
CA ARG A 230 -2.70 -23.26 -26.51
C ARG A 230 -4.05 -22.63 -26.81
N THR A 231 -5.06 -23.47 -26.96
CA THR A 231 -6.46 -23.03 -26.85
C THR A 231 -6.81 -23.01 -25.35
N PRO A 232 -7.24 -21.88 -24.76
CA PRO A 232 -7.51 -21.84 -23.32
C PRO A 232 -8.65 -22.79 -22.95
N VAL A 233 -8.39 -23.73 -22.02
CA VAL A 233 -9.42 -24.56 -21.39
C VAL A 233 -9.57 -24.09 -19.93
N PRO A 234 -10.78 -23.77 -19.44
CA PRO A 234 -10.98 -23.39 -18.04
C PRO A 234 -10.54 -24.52 -17.10
N GLY A 235 -9.66 -24.21 -16.14
CA GLY A 235 -9.19 -25.17 -15.12
C GLY A 235 -7.99 -26.05 -15.53
N ASP A 236 -7.24 -25.68 -16.57
CA ASP A 236 -5.97 -26.36 -16.90
C ASP A 236 -4.88 -25.98 -15.87
N ASP A 237 -4.47 -26.94 -15.04
CA ASP A 237 -3.48 -26.77 -13.96
C ASP A 237 -2.03 -26.65 -14.49
N ASP A 238 -1.83 -26.73 -15.80
CA ASP A 238 -0.51 -26.71 -16.45
C ASP A 238 0.01 -25.26 -16.68
N PHE A 239 -0.05 -24.44 -15.63
CA PHE A 239 0.50 -23.09 -15.65
C PHE A 239 2.04 -23.16 -15.73
N PRO A 240 2.68 -22.54 -16.73
CA PRO A 240 4.13 -22.54 -16.81
C PRO A 240 4.69 -21.79 -15.61
N ASP A 241 5.73 -22.33 -14.97
CA ASP A 241 6.41 -21.67 -13.85
C ASP A 241 7.17 -20.43 -14.37
N ILE A 242 6.43 -19.33 -14.51
CA ILE A 242 6.93 -18.02 -14.96
C ILE A 242 6.90 -17.10 -13.74
N THR A 243 8.00 -17.12 -13.00
CA THR A 243 8.23 -16.25 -11.84
C THR A 243 8.98 -14.98 -12.23
N ILE A 244 8.57 -13.87 -11.62
CA ILE A 244 9.28 -12.59 -11.56
C ILE A 244 9.80 -12.42 -10.13
#